data_AF-A0AAT9GJP8-F1
#
_entry.id   AF-A0AAT9GJP8-F1
#
_cell.length_a   1.000
_cell.length_b   1.000
_cell.length_c   1.000
_cell.angle_alpha   90.00
_cell.angle_beta   90.00
_cell.angle_gamma   90.00
#
_symmetry.space_group_name_H-M   'P 1'
#
loop_
_entity.id
_entity.type
_entity.pdbx_description
1 polymer ?
#
loop_
_entity_poly.entity_id
_entity_poly.type
_entity_poly.pdbx_seq_one_letter_code
_entity_poly.pdbx_strand_id
1 'polypeptide(L)'
;MAYFYAMQKMQQLDLFGMPVEPVSTPTKKTTAPKAKPVQEQQPEPVPVVVAEPEPIVIPAPVAEVIEVPAIEAETPVAATPTLPTTDPVVFADERIVVKIKPKNTIPEAKAVETPAPVKVAAEPVTKQPGKRGRKSFREIDTEIDLVDIPDEETLKQKLYYPISEVAKWFKVNTSLLRYWENEFDILQPRKTRKGDRLFRYEDIRNLQLIYFLLRQRKFSIEGARTYLKQNKHQADVQAQLVQSLTKFKSFLLELRAGLGS
;
A
#
# COMPACT_ATOMS: atom_id res chain seq x y z
N MET A 1 -40.48 -44.78 -29.04
CA MET A 1 -40.58 -44.30 -27.65
C MET A 1 -39.29 -43.64 -27.12
N ALA A 2 -38.21 -43.48 -27.90
CA ALA A 2 -37.00 -42.74 -27.47
C ALA A 2 -37.04 -41.24 -27.82
N TYR A 3 -37.77 -40.85 -28.86
CA TYR A 3 -37.83 -39.45 -29.32
C TYR A 3 -38.73 -38.54 -28.46
N PHE A 4 -39.69 -39.10 -27.73
CA PHE A 4 -40.58 -38.31 -26.86
C PHE A 4 -39.84 -37.81 -25.59
N TYR A 5 -38.89 -38.59 -25.09
CA TYR A 5 -38.11 -38.23 -23.90
C TYR A 5 -37.03 -37.18 -24.18
N ALA A 6 -36.53 -37.12 -25.41
CA ALA A 6 -35.56 -36.11 -25.84
C ALA A 6 -36.19 -34.72 -26.07
N MET A 7 -37.47 -34.65 -26.47
CA MET A 7 -38.16 -33.38 -26.65
C MET A 7 -38.69 -32.77 -25.35
N GLN A 8 -39.02 -33.58 -24.34
CA GLN A 8 -39.52 -33.05 -23.06
C GLN A 8 -38.40 -32.43 -22.20
N LYS A 9 -37.13 -32.79 -22.45
CA LYS A 9 -35.96 -32.24 -21.76
C LYS A 9 -35.41 -30.94 -22.37
N MET A 10 -35.97 -30.48 -23.49
CA MET A 10 -35.60 -29.23 -24.18
C MET A 10 -36.43 -28.01 -23.75
N GLN A 11 -37.44 -28.18 -22.89
CA GLN A 11 -38.32 -27.08 -22.44
C GLN A 11 -37.91 -26.45 -21.10
N GLN A 12 -36.69 -26.68 -20.61
CA GLN A 12 -36.20 -26.09 -19.35
C GLN A 12 -34.80 -25.48 -19.48
N LEU A 13 -34.60 -24.64 -20.49
CA LEU A 13 -33.41 -23.78 -20.58
C LEU A 13 -33.90 -22.35 -20.80
N ASP A 14 -33.68 -21.49 -19.80
CA ASP A 14 -33.77 -20.04 -19.98
C ASP A 14 -32.56 -19.54 -20.78
N LEU A 15 -32.69 -18.34 -21.37
CA LEU A 15 -31.84 -17.68 -22.38
C LEU A 15 -30.32 -17.57 -22.07
N PHE A 16 -29.84 -18.07 -20.93
CA PHE A 16 -28.43 -18.05 -20.51
C PHE A 16 -27.83 -19.42 -20.10
N GLY A 17 -28.53 -20.54 -20.29
CA GLY A 17 -27.89 -21.87 -20.23
C GLY A 17 -27.28 -22.28 -18.87
N MET A 18 -27.97 -22.00 -17.77
CA MET A 18 -27.63 -22.53 -16.43
C MET A 18 -28.79 -23.36 -15.85
N PRO A 19 -28.52 -24.44 -15.08
CA PRO A 19 -29.55 -25.27 -14.49
C PRO A 19 -30.32 -24.51 -13.39
N VAL A 20 -31.65 -24.47 -13.51
CA VAL A 20 -32.56 -23.86 -12.53
C VAL A 20 -32.75 -24.83 -11.36
N GLU A 21 -32.19 -24.49 -10.20
CA GLU A 21 -32.43 -25.19 -8.93
C GLU A 21 -33.89 -25.00 -8.47
N PRO A 22 -34.63 -26.06 -8.08
CA PRO A 22 -35.99 -25.91 -7.60
C PRO A 22 -36.04 -25.31 -6.18
N VAL A 23 -36.81 -24.23 -6.03
CA VAL A 23 -37.06 -23.56 -4.74
C VAL A 23 -37.84 -24.48 -3.79
N SER A 24 -37.26 -24.80 -2.64
CA SER A 24 -37.89 -25.58 -1.56
C SER A 24 -38.96 -24.79 -0.83
N THR A 25 -40.19 -25.30 -0.77
CA THR A 25 -41.23 -24.87 0.20
C THR A 25 -41.26 -25.81 1.41
N PRO A 26 -41.55 -25.31 2.64
CA PRO A 26 -41.52 -26.12 3.84
C PRO A 26 -42.87 -26.79 4.12
N THR A 27 -42.89 -28.12 4.34
CA THR A 27 -44.09 -28.78 4.91
C THR A 27 -43.77 -29.93 5.86
N LYS A 28 -44.17 -29.72 7.12
CA LYS A 28 -44.66 -30.62 8.19
C LYS A 28 -44.02 -32.00 8.45
N LYS A 29 -43.63 -32.14 9.73
CA LYS A 29 -43.54 -33.35 10.56
C LYS A 29 -44.61 -34.39 10.23
N THR A 30 -44.22 -35.66 10.10
CA THR A 30 -44.98 -36.83 10.57
C THR A 30 -44.03 -38.03 10.75
N THR A 31 -44.35 -38.79 11.79
CA THR A 31 -43.66 -39.85 12.53
C THR A 31 -43.34 -41.14 11.79
N ALA A 32 -42.32 -41.84 12.29
CA ALA A 32 -41.87 -43.19 11.95
C ALA A 32 -42.98 -44.26 12.05
N PRO A 33 -42.76 -45.46 11.46
CA PRO A 33 -42.28 -46.55 12.31
C PRO A 33 -41.20 -47.45 11.68
N LYS A 34 -40.75 -48.35 12.55
CA LYS A 34 -39.50 -49.13 12.63
C LYS A 34 -39.64 -50.52 11.98
N ALA A 35 -38.62 -50.99 11.25
CA ALA A 35 -38.36 -52.42 11.05
C ALA A 35 -36.85 -52.71 10.92
N LYS A 36 -36.48 -53.92 11.34
CA LYS A 36 -35.20 -54.40 11.90
C LYS A 36 -34.24 -54.98 10.81
N PRO A 37 -33.06 -55.54 11.17
CA PRO A 37 -31.76 -55.23 10.58
C PRO A 37 -31.30 -56.23 9.51
N VAL A 38 -30.40 -55.81 8.62
CA VAL A 38 -29.64 -56.69 7.72
C VAL A 38 -28.15 -56.47 7.96
N GLN A 39 -27.43 -57.59 7.92
CA GLN A 39 -26.08 -57.85 8.42
C GLN A 39 -24.97 -56.99 7.81
N GLU A 40 -24.12 -56.51 8.72
CA GLU A 40 -22.65 -56.58 8.69
C GLU A 40 -22.02 -57.30 7.48
N GLN A 41 -21.37 -56.54 6.60
CA GLN A 41 -20.22 -57.00 5.82
C GLN A 41 -19.20 -55.84 5.73
N GLN A 42 -18.15 -55.96 6.53
CA GLN A 42 -16.90 -55.22 6.37
C GLN A 42 -15.94 -55.99 5.43
N PRO A 43 -14.91 -55.34 4.89
CA PRO A 43 -14.70 -55.21 3.43
C PRO A 43 -13.67 -56.18 2.85
N GLU A 44 -13.79 -56.48 1.55
CA GLU A 44 -12.64 -57.01 0.80
C GLU A 44 -11.68 -55.88 0.39
N PRO A 45 -10.36 -56.09 0.55
CA PRO A 45 -9.36 -55.05 0.35
C PRO A 45 -9.18 -54.73 -1.15
N VAL A 46 -9.49 -53.50 -1.53
CA VAL A 46 -9.02 -52.92 -2.79
C VAL A 46 -7.49 -52.79 -2.73
N PRO A 47 -6.73 -53.28 -3.73
CA PRO A 47 -5.29 -53.07 -3.77
C PRO A 47 -5.02 -51.58 -3.96
N VAL A 48 -4.54 -50.94 -2.89
CA VAL A 48 -3.95 -49.61 -2.96
C VAL A 48 -2.61 -49.76 -3.68
N VAL A 49 -2.60 -49.49 -4.99
CA VAL A 49 -1.35 -49.22 -5.71
C VAL A 49 -0.87 -47.86 -5.21
N VAL A 50 -0.06 -47.91 -4.15
CA VAL A 50 0.77 -46.78 -3.72
C VAL A 50 1.79 -46.59 -4.83
N ALA A 51 1.48 -45.71 -5.78
CA ALA A 51 2.51 -45.10 -6.60
C ALA A 51 3.34 -44.23 -5.66
N GLU A 52 4.42 -44.81 -5.17
CA GLU A 52 5.51 -44.10 -4.50
C GLU A 52 5.98 -42.98 -5.45
N PRO A 53 5.83 -41.70 -5.09
CA PRO A 53 6.37 -40.65 -5.92
C PRO A 53 7.89 -40.78 -5.88
N GLU A 54 8.49 -41.09 -7.03
CA GLU A 54 9.93 -41.13 -7.20
C GLU A 54 10.56 -39.85 -6.61
N PRO A 55 11.66 -39.96 -5.85
CA PRO A 55 12.34 -38.80 -5.32
C PRO A 55 12.87 -37.96 -6.48
N ILE A 56 12.38 -36.73 -6.60
CA ILE A 56 12.94 -35.74 -7.52
C ILE A 56 14.39 -35.48 -7.09
N VAL A 57 15.33 -36.05 -7.84
CA VAL A 57 16.76 -35.80 -7.73
C VAL A 57 17.01 -34.36 -8.16
N ILE A 58 17.22 -33.47 -7.20
CA ILE A 58 17.78 -32.15 -7.45
C ILE A 58 19.26 -32.37 -7.77
N PRO A 59 19.75 -32.04 -8.99
CA PRO A 59 21.19 -32.06 -9.22
C PRO A 59 21.84 -31.00 -8.34
N ALA A 60 22.82 -31.43 -7.55
CA ALA A 60 23.64 -30.55 -6.74
C ALA A 60 24.19 -29.39 -7.60
N PRO A 61 24.21 -28.14 -7.08
CA PRO A 61 24.86 -27.06 -7.81
C PRO A 61 26.35 -27.39 -7.91
N VAL A 62 26.80 -27.58 -9.15
CA VAL A 62 28.23 -27.60 -9.49
C VAL A 62 28.77 -26.25 -9.04
N ALA A 63 29.60 -26.27 -8.00
CA ALA A 63 30.34 -25.11 -7.54
C ALA A 63 31.32 -24.72 -8.66
N GLU A 64 30.94 -23.72 -9.44
CA GLU A 64 31.84 -23.06 -10.37
C GLU A 64 32.80 -22.21 -9.54
N VAL A 65 34.01 -22.74 -9.40
CA VAL A 65 35.17 -22.11 -8.78
C VAL A 65 35.54 -20.90 -9.63
N ILE A 66 35.13 -19.71 -9.19
CA ILE A 66 35.69 -18.46 -9.68
C ILE A 66 37.03 -18.30 -8.96
N GLU A 67 38.12 -18.61 -9.66
CA GLU A 67 39.48 -18.25 -9.26
C GLU A 67 39.58 -16.72 -9.17
N VAL A 68 39.62 -16.23 -7.94
CA VAL A 68 40.08 -14.88 -7.63
C VAL A 68 41.60 -14.92 -7.65
N PRO A 69 42.29 -14.15 -8.51
CA PRO A 69 43.74 -14.11 -8.48
C PRO A 69 44.21 -13.45 -7.19
N ALA A 70 45.15 -14.13 -6.55
CA ALA A 70 45.84 -13.73 -5.33
C ALA A 70 46.31 -12.27 -5.40
N ILE A 71 45.85 -11.46 -4.45
CA ILE A 71 46.44 -10.17 -4.13
C ILE A 71 47.22 -10.37 -2.84
N GLU A 72 48.49 -10.04 -2.94
CA GLU A 72 49.55 -10.29 -1.98
C GLU A 72 49.23 -9.70 -0.60
N ALA A 73 49.40 -10.55 0.41
CA ALA A 73 49.32 -10.17 1.80
C ALA A 73 50.62 -9.48 2.21
N GLU A 74 50.57 -8.16 2.39
CA GLU A 74 51.54 -7.47 3.23
C GLU A 74 50.95 -7.30 4.65
N THR A 75 51.70 -7.86 5.59
CA THR A 75 51.55 -7.75 7.04
C THR A 75 51.47 -6.29 7.52
N PRO A 76 50.83 -6.05 8.67
CA PRO A 76 51.57 -5.32 9.68
C PRO A 76 51.56 -5.98 11.06
N VAL A 77 52.75 -5.91 11.63
CA VAL A 77 53.23 -6.46 12.87
C VAL A 77 52.53 -5.82 14.07
N ALA A 78 52.20 -6.66 15.05
CA ALA A 78 51.81 -6.26 16.39
C ALA A 78 52.91 -5.39 17.04
N ALA A 79 52.56 -4.19 17.49
CA ALA A 79 53.37 -3.42 18.44
C ALA A 79 52.46 -2.53 19.30
N THR A 80 52.07 -3.07 20.46
CA THR A 80 51.80 -2.29 21.67
C THR A 80 53.17 -1.89 22.24
N PRO A 81 53.44 -0.59 22.51
CA PRO A 81 53.41 -0.18 23.92
C PRO A 81 53.09 1.32 24.18
N THR A 82 52.77 1.54 25.47
CA THR A 82 53.02 2.74 26.29
C THR A 82 52.14 3.98 26.15
N LEU A 83 51.25 4.08 27.14
CA LEU A 83 50.65 5.28 27.71
C LEU A 83 51.72 6.25 28.24
N PRO A 84 51.53 7.57 28.11
CA PRO A 84 52.05 8.56 29.06
C PRO A 84 50.96 9.07 30.01
N THR A 85 51.04 8.60 31.26
CA THR A 85 51.09 9.38 32.51
C THR A 85 50.70 10.87 32.48
N THR A 86 49.58 11.13 33.15
CA THR A 86 49.32 12.19 34.16
C THR A 86 49.14 13.66 33.73
N ASP A 87 47.90 14.13 33.91
CA ASP A 87 47.59 15.37 34.65
C ASP A 87 46.26 15.16 35.42
N PRO A 88 46.20 15.40 36.75
CA PRO A 88 44.93 15.43 37.47
C PRO A 88 44.26 16.80 37.29
N VAL A 89 43.19 16.85 36.50
CA VAL A 89 42.29 18.01 36.51
C VAL A 89 41.49 17.98 37.82
N VAL A 90 41.90 18.86 38.72
CA VAL A 90 41.23 19.19 39.97
C VAL A 90 39.88 19.82 39.66
N PHE A 91 38.78 19.15 39.98
CA PHE A 91 37.47 19.77 40.12
C PHE A 91 37.17 19.87 41.62
N ALA A 92 37.61 20.97 42.21
CA ALA A 92 37.07 21.44 43.48
C ALA A 92 35.60 21.84 43.29
N ASP A 93 34.84 21.65 44.35
CA ASP A 93 33.42 21.94 44.54
C ASP A 93 32.97 23.25 43.85
N GLU A 94 31.74 23.36 43.34
CA GLU A 94 30.67 23.95 44.15
C GLU A 94 29.31 23.89 43.42
N ARG A 95 28.27 23.71 44.22
CA ARG A 95 26.89 23.40 43.87
C ARG A 95 26.19 24.55 43.14
N ILE A 96 25.51 24.26 42.02
CA ILE A 96 24.56 25.20 41.39
C ILE A 96 23.28 25.24 42.25
N VAL A 97 23.09 26.33 43.00
CA VAL A 97 21.85 26.62 43.71
C VAL A 97 20.89 27.33 42.75
N VAL A 98 20.00 26.58 42.10
CA VAL A 98 18.86 27.16 41.36
C VAL A 98 17.83 27.67 42.38
N LYS A 99 17.77 29.00 42.55
CA LYS A 99 16.71 29.69 43.31
C LYS A 99 15.39 29.54 42.56
N ILE A 100 14.54 28.61 42.99
CA ILE A 100 13.14 28.52 42.52
C ILE A 100 12.33 29.51 43.36
N LYS A 101 11.86 30.61 42.76
CA LYS A 101 10.81 31.46 43.35
C LYS A 101 9.45 30.82 43.02
N PRO A 102 8.66 30.35 44.00
CA PRO A 102 7.26 30.06 43.75
C PRO A 102 6.46 31.36 43.90
N LYS A 103 5.80 31.79 42.82
CA LYS A 103 4.72 32.77 42.93
C LYS A 103 3.64 32.41 41.90
N ASN A 104 2.68 31.63 42.35
CA ASN A 104 1.35 31.66 41.77
C ASN A 104 0.33 31.29 42.85
N THR A 105 -0.18 32.32 43.51
CA THR A 105 -1.42 32.25 44.29
C THR A 105 -2.36 33.30 43.73
N ILE A 106 -3.49 32.77 43.31
CA ILE A 106 -4.71 33.36 42.75
C ILE A 106 -5.11 34.63 43.50
N PRO A 107 -5.55 35.67 42.77
CA PRO A 107 -6.62 36.49 43.28
C PRO A 107 -7.86 36.45 42.38
N GLU A 108 -8.97 36.33 43.10
CA GLU A 108 -10.36 36.30 42.70
C GLU A 108 -10.85 37.64 42.14
N ALA A 109 -11.93 37.54 41.38
CA ALA A 109 -12.63 38.51 40.56
C ALA A 109 -12.70 39.98 41.03
N LYS A 110 -12.51 40.90 40.07
CA LYS A 110 -13.32 42.12 39.92
C LYS A 110 -13.64 42.38 38.45
N ALA A 111 -14.88 42.79 38.24
CA ALA A 111 -15.56 42.94 36.97
C ALA A 111 -15.26 44.26 36.24
N VAL A 112 -15.74 44.32 34.97
CA VAL A 112 -15.99 45.49 34.12
C VAL A 112 -14.76 46.06 33.40
N GLU A 113 -14.64 45.85 32.08
CA GLU A 113 -15.09 46.80 31.03
C GLU A 113 -14.61 46.32 29.64
N THR A 114 -15.48 46.38 28.63
CA THR A 114 -15.18 46.05 27.23
C THR A 114 -14.44 47.21 26.57
N PRO A 115 -13.39 46.93 25.77
CA PRO A 115 -13.23 47.68 24.54
C PRO A 115 -12.93 46.79 23.31
N ALA A 116 -13.44 47.28 22.18
CA ALA A 116 -13.61 46.68 20.87
C ALA A 116 -12.36 46.03 20.22
N PRO A 117 -12.56 45.09 19.27
CA PRO A 117 -11.47 44.36 18.63
C PRO A 117 -10.71 45.22 17.61
N VAL A 118 -9.38 45.27 17.76
CA VAL A 118 -8.46 45.87 16.79
C VAL A 118 -8.31 44.94 15.58
N LYS A 119 -8.61 45.49 14.41
CA LYS A 119 -8.47 44.88 13.09
C LYS A 119 -7.00 44.67 12.76
N VAL A 120 -6.56 43.42 12.62
CA VAL A 120 -5.35 43.09 11.85
C VAL A 120 -5.83 42.72 10.44
N ALA A 121 -5.43 43.55 9.48
CA ALA A 121 -5.69 43.36 8.06
C ALA A 121 -5.00 42.07 7.58
N ALA A 122 -5.79 41.03 7.34
CA ALA A 122 -5.39 39.90 6.54
C ALA A 122 -5.49 40.31 5.06
N GLU A 123 -4.40 40.13 4.33
CA GLU A 123 -4.37 40.23 2.86
C GLU A 123 -5.46 39.34 2.25
N PRO A 124 -6.20 39.81 1.23
CA PRO A 124 -7.28 39.03 0.64
C PRO A 124 -6.69 37.90 -0.20
N VAL A 125 -6.55 36.71 0.41
CA VAL A 125 -6.51 35.46 -0.36
C VAL A 125 -7.84 35.36 -1.09
N THR A 126 -7.85 35.70 -2.38
CA THR A 126 -8.99 35.53 -3.27
C THR A 126 -9.33 34.06 -3.39
N LYS A 127 -10.16 33.55 -2.47
CA LYS A 127 -10.86 32.28 -2.64
C LYS A 127 -11.82 32.47 -3.81
N GLN A 128 -11.46 31.90 -4.96
CA GLN A 128 -12.34 31.75 -6.11
C GLN A 128 -13.71 31.21 -5.63
N PRO A 129 -14.85 31.76 -6.08
CA PRO A 129 -16.16 31.37 -5.61
C PRO A 129 -16.38 29.89 -5.94
N GLY A 130 -16.41 29.05 -4.90
CA GLY A 130 -16.69 27.63 -5.04
C GLY A 130 -18.07 27.45 -5.65
N LYS A 131 -18.14 26.78 -6.80
CA LYS A 131 -19.40 26.30 -7.37
C LYS A 131 -20.12 25.52 -6.26
N ARG A 132 -21.28 26.02 -5.83
CA ARG A 132 -22.10 25.41 -4.77
C ARG A 132 -22.58 24.06 -5.29
N GLY A 133 -22.09 22.97 -4.72
CA GLY A 133 -22.46 21.61 -5.10
C GLY A 133 -21.28 20.64 -5.09
N ARG A 134 -21.58 19.35 -5.17
CA ARG A 134 -20.55 18.32 -5.41
C ARG A 134 -19.98 18.56 -6.81
N LYS A 135 -18.65 18.56 -6.95
CA LYS A 135 -17.99 18.70 -8.26
C LYS A 135 -18.52 17.64 -9.22
N SER A 136 -18.65 17.99 -10.50
CA SER A 136 -19.02 17.00 -11.51
C SER A 136 -17.94 15.93 -11.61
N PHE A 137 -18.32 14.69 -11.90
CA PHE A 137 -17.37 13.57 -12.00
C PHE A 137 -16.21 13.86 -12.98
N ARG A 138 -16.50 14.58 -14.07
CA ARG A 138 -15.50 14.97 -15.08
C ARG A 138 -14.50 16.01 -14.56
N GLU A 139 -14.95 17.03 -13.83
CA GLU A 139 -14.03 18.02 -13.23
C GLU A 139 -13.08 17.34 -12.24
N ILE A 140 -13.59 16.39 -11.45
CA ILE A 140 -12.79 15.63 -10.48
C ILE A 140 -11.69 14.86 -11.21
N ASP A 141 -12.02 14.14 -12.29
CA ASP A 141 -11.03 13.38 -13.05
C ASP A 141 -9.95 14.28 -13.68
N THR A 142 -10.31 15.45 -14.20
CA THR A 142 -9.34 16.39 -14.82
C THR A 142 -8.36 17.02 -13.83
N GLU A 143 -8.80 17.30 -12.60
CA GLU A 143 -7.93 17.87 -11.56
C GLU A 143 -6.93 16.83 -11.03
N ILE A 144 -7.35 15.57 -11.09
CA ILE A 144 -6.62 14.43 -10.55
C ILE A 144 -5.40 14.14 -11.41
N ASP A 145 -5.51 14.17 -12.74
CA ASP A 145 -4.38 13.92 -13.68
C ASP A 145 -3.17 14.86 -13.53
N LEU A 146 -3.28 15.94 -12.75
CA LEU A 146 -2.17 16.84 -12.40
C LEU A 146 -1.39 16.32 -11.18
N VAL A 147 -0.83 15.12 -11.27
CA VAL A 147 0.06 14.57 -10.23
C VAL A 147 1.45 15.21 -10.35
N ASP A 148 1.95 15.73 -9.24
CA ASP A 148 3.25 16.39 -9.13
C ASP A 148 4.15 15.58 -8.20
N ILE A 149 4.75 14.51 -8.74
CA ILE A 149 5.66 13.63 -8.00
C ILE A 149 7.10 14.07 -8.28
N PRO A 150 7.92 14.28 -7.24
CA PRO A 150 9.35 14.57 -7.38
C PRO A 150 10.12 13.43 -8.07
N ASP A 151 11.28 13.74 -8.65
CA ASP A 151 12.12 12.74 -9.32
C ASP A 151 12.57 11.62 -8.37
N GLU A 152 12.75 10.41 -8.92
CA GLU A 152 13.14 9.21 -8.17
C GLU A 152 14.42 9.41 -7.34
N GLU A 153 15.38 10.20 -7.84
CA GLU A 153 16.62 10.49 -7.13
C GLU A 153 16.38 11.28 -5.85
N THR A 154 15.54 12.32 -5.92
CA THR A 154 15.16 13.10 -4.75
C THR A 154 14.41 12.25 -3.74
N LEU A 155 13.55 11.34 -4.23
CA LEU A 155 12.79 10.45 -3.37
C LEU A 155 13.67 9.42 -2.64
N LYS A 156 14.80 9.02 -3.21
CA LYS A 156 15.76 8.09 -2.57
C LYS A 156 16.60 8.74 -1.47
N GLN A 157 16.70 10.08 -1.44
CA GLN A 157 17.49 10.80 -0.44
C GLN A 157 16.93 10.64 0.99
N LYS A 158 15.60 10.56 1.14
CA LYS A 158 14.93 10.37 2.43
C LYS A 158 14.28 8.99 2.47
N LEU A 159 14.51 8.26 3.58
CA LEU A 159 14.02 6.89 3.75
C LEU A 159 12.50 6.80 3.95
N TYR A 160 11.91 7.80 4.61
CA TYR A 160 10.53 7.80 5.04
C TYR A 160 9.86 9.14 4.78
N TYR A 161 8.65 9.09 4.20
CA TYR A 161 7.83 10.25 3.91
C TYR A 161 6.53 10.20 4.72
N PRO A 162 6.15 11.28 5.41
CA PRO A 162 4.85 11.35 6.08
C PRO A 162 3.72 11.37 5.04
N ILE A 163 2.59 10.73 5.38
CA ILE A 163 1.38 10.69 4.53
C ILE A 163 0.93 12.07 4.02
N SER A 164 1.20 13.14 4.78
CA SER A 164 0.85 14.52 4.42
C SER A 164 1.65 15.06 3.24
N GLU A 165 2.92 14.65 3.08
CA GLU A 165 3.74 15.03 1.92
C GLU A 165 3.26 14.26 0.68
N VAL A 166 3.09 12.95 0.84
CA VAL A 166 2.59 12.06 -0.23
C VAL A 166 1.23 12.54 -0.75
N ALA A 167 0.29 12.88 0.15
CA ALA A 167 -1.02 13.39 -0.24
C ALA A 167 -0.97 14.66 -1.08
N LYS A 168 0.03 15.53 -0.87
CA LYS A 168 0.18 16.78 -1.64
C LYS A 168 0.62 16.49 -3.09
N TRP A 169 1.57 15.58 -3.29
CA TRP A 169 2.07 15.21 -4.62
C TRP A 169 0.97 14.60 -5.49
N PHE A 170 0.20 13.69 -4.91
CA PHE A 170 -0.93 13.04 -5.59
C PHE A 170 -2.20 13.90 -5.61
N LYS A 171 -2.23 15.05 -4.91
CA LYS A 171 -3.41 15.91 -4.69
C LYS A 171 -4.64 15.14 -4.21
N VAL A 172 -4.43 14.08 -3.42
CA VAL A 172 -5.49 13.24 -2.84
C VAL A 172 -5.65 13.51 -1.35
N ASN A 173 -6.81 13.16 -0.80
CA ASN A 173 -7.02 13.23 0.64
C ASN A 173 -6.18 12.17 1.36
N THR A 174 -5.62 12.50 2.53
CA THR A 174 -4.87 11.54 3.36
C THR A 174 -5.71 10.32 3.73
N SER A 175 -7.02 10.48 3.95
CA SER A 175 -7.97 9.39 4.23
C SER A 175 -8.07 8.40 3.08
N LEU A 176 -7.93 8.85 1.83
CA LEU A 176 -7.94 7.98 0.66
C LEU A 176 -6.68 7.12 0.60
N LEU A 177 -5.51 7.72 0.87
CA LEU A 177 -4.26 6.96 1.00
C LEU A 177 -4.34 5.95 2.15
N ARG A 178 -5.01 6.33 3.26
CA ARG A 178 -5.23 5.41 4.38
C ARG A 178 -6.12 4.24 4.02
N TYR A 179 -7.09 4.48 3.16
CA TYR A 179 -7.99 3.46 2.64
C TYR A 179 -7.25 2.53 1.67
N TRP A 180 -6.44 3.07 0.76
CA TRP A 180 -5.62 2.27 -0.15
C TRP A 180 -4.61 1.37 0.57
N GLU A 181 -4.00 1.81 1.67
CA GLU A 181 -3.17 0.94 2.51
C GLU A 181 -3.90 -0.33 2.95
N ASN A 182 -5.18 -0.22 3.32
CA ASN A 182 -5.94 -1.37 3.79
C ASN A 182 -6.37 -2.29 2.63
N GLU A 183 -6.55 -1.73 1.43
CA GLU A 183 -7.03 -2.49 0.26
C GLU A 183 -5.89 -3.18 -0.50
N PHE A 184 -4.68 -2.65 -0.44
CA PHE A 184 -3.54 -3.13 -1.21
C PHE A 184 -2.43 -3.67 -0.30
N ASP A 185 -2.30 -5.00 -0.25
CA ASP A 185 -1.28 -5.71 0.53
C ASP A 185 0.17 -5.32 0.15
N ILE A 186 0.37 -4.75 -1.04
CA ILE A 186 1.69 -4.30 -1.53
C ILE A 186 2.18 -3.02 -0.86
N LEU A 187 1.28 -2.25 -0.23
CA LEU A 187 1.63 -1.06 0.53
C LEU A 187 1.88 -1.46 1.98
N GLN A 188 3.11 -1.27 2.45
CA GLN A 188 3.48 -1.61 3.82
C GLN A 188 4.08 -0.38 4.52
N PRO A 189 3.29 0.69 4.71
CA PRO A 189 3.75 1.89 5.40
C PRO A 189 4.01 1.59 6.88
N ARG A 190 5.09 2.15 7.39
CA ARG A 190 5.47 1.98 8.80
C ARG A 190 4.61 2.89 9.67
N LYS A 191 4.02 2.33 10.72
CA LYS A 191 3.28 3.09 11.74
C LYS A 191 4.24 3.61 12.81
N THR A 192 4.18 4.89 13.12
CA THR A 192 4.92 5.46 14.26
C THR A 192 4.17 5.20 15.57
N ARG A 193 4.84 5.42 16.71
CA ARG A 193 4.24 5.28 18.06
C ARG A 193 2.98 6.15 18.26
N LYS A 194 2.91 7.28 17.57
CA LYS A 194 1.75 8.20 17.56
C LYS A 194 0.62 7.76 16.60
N GLY A 195 0.84 6.80 15.70
CA GLY A 195 -0.15 6.35 14.72
C GLY A 195 -0.08 7.01 13.34
N ASP A 196 0.89 7.91 13.10
CA ASP A 196 1.19 8.42 11.76
C ASP A 196 1.79 7.33 10.87
N ARG A 197 1.52 7.44 9.57
CA ARG A 197 1.98 6.48 8.55
C ARG A 197 3.15 7.09 7.78
N LEU A 198 4.22 6.33 7.69
CA LEU A 198 5.46 6.67 7.01
C LEU A 198 5.62 5.76 5.79
N PHE A 199 5.64 6.36 4.61
CA PHE A 199 5.82 5.68 3.33
C PHE A 199 7.29 5.61 2.96
N ARG A 200 7.75 4.46 2.48
CA ARG A 200 9.08 4.32 1.87
C ARG A 200 9.01 4.73 0.40
N TYR A 201 10.19 4.91 -0.19
CA TYR A 201 10.34 5.11 -1.63
C TYR A 201 9.56 4.06 -2.46
N GLU A 202 9.69 2.78 -2.12
CA GLU A 202 8.98 1.69 -2.81
C GLU A 202 7.45 1.79 -2.68
N ASP A 203 6.96 2.24 -1.52
CA ASP A 203 5.52 2.44 -1.33
C ASP A 203 4.99 3.59 -2.20
N ILE A 204 5.79 4.63 -2.42
CA ILE A 204 5.43 5.76 -3.31
C ILE A 204 5.36 5.29 -4.77
N ARG A 205 6.31 4.46 -5.21
CA ARG A 205 6.28 3.83 -6.54
C ARG A 205 5.03 2.97 -6.72
N ASN A 206 4.72 2.14 -5.73
CA ASN A 206 3.51 1.30 -5.74
C ASN A 206 2.22 2.14 -5.75
N LEU A 207 2.19 3.25 -5.01
CA LEU A 207 1.08 4.20 -5.04
C LEU A 207 0.88 4.82 -6.42
N GLN A 208 1.97 5.17 -7.11
CA GLN A 208 1.91 5.69 -8.46
C GLN A 208 1.30 4.68 -9.44
N LEU A 209 1.64 3.41 -9.29
CA LEU A 209 1.05 2.34 -10.09
C LEU A 209 -0.44 2.14 -9.80
N ILE A 210 -0.82 2.06 -8.52
CA ILE A 210 -2.23 1.96 -8.10
C ILE A 210 -3.04 3.13 -8.66
N TYR A 211 -2.49 4.33 -8.55
CA TYR A 211 -3.11 5.54 -9.07
C TYR A 211 -3.37 5.46 -10.59
N PHE A 212 -2.37 5.02 -11.35
CA PHE A 212 -2.49 4.79 -12.80
C PHE A 212 -3.60 3.79 -13.14
N LEU A 213 -3.68 2.67 -12.41
CA LEU A 213 -4.68 1.63 -12.64
C LEU A 213 -6.11 2.14 -12.37
N LEU A 214 -6.32 2.88 -11.29
CA LEU A 214 -7.64 3.36 -10.90
C LEU A 214 -8.11 4.54 -11.75
N ARG A 215 -7.22 5.47 -12.10
CA ARG A 215 -7.61 6.71 -12.80
C ARG A 215 -7.49 6.60 -14.31
N GLN A 216 -6.36 6.12 -14.80
CA GLN A 216 -6.05 6.10 -16.21
C GLN A 216 -6.64 4.85 -16.89
N ARG A 217 -6.60 3.70 -16.22
CA ARG A 217 -7.20 2.45 -16.73
C ARG A 217 -8.61 2.16 -16.21
N LYS A 218 -9.12 2.98 -15.28
CA LYS A 218 -10.48 2.90 -14.72
C LYS A 218 -10.82 1.52 -14.12
N PHE A 219 -9.84 0.82 -13.54
CA PHE A 219 -10.12 -0.41 -12.80
C PHE A 219 -10.90 -0.13 -11.50
N SER A 220 -11.72 -1.10 -11.08
CA SER A 220 -12.23 -1.15 -9.71
C SER A 220 -11.10 -1.49 -8.74
N ILE A 221 -11.29 -1.24 -7.45
CA ILE A 221 -10.28 -1.54 -6.42
C ILE A 221 -9.94 -3.04 -6.40
N GLU A 222 -10.95 -3.91 -6.49
CA GLU A 222 -10.74 -5.36 -6.59
C GLU A 222 -10.06 -5.77 -7.90
N GLY A 223 -10.42 -5.14 -9.01
CA GLY A 223 -9.79 -5.38 -10.31
C GLY A 223 -8.31 -5.00 -10.28
N ALA A 224 -7.98 -3.85 -9.71
CA ALA A 224 -6.61 -3.39 -9.54
C ALA A 224 -5.80 -4.32 -8.61
N ARG A 225 -6.40 -4.78 -7.50
CA ARG A 225 -5.76 -5.75 -6.59
C ARG A 225 -5.42 -7.05 -7.33
N THR A 226 -6.36 -7.57 -8.10
CA THR A 226 -6.18 -8.82 -8.87
C THR A 226 -5.14 -8.65 -9.96
N TYR A 227 -5.17 -7.52 -10.67
CA TYR A 227 -4.21 -7.18 -11.71
C TYR A 227 -2.78 -7.09 -11.17
N LEU A 228 -2.58 -6.46 -10.00
CA LEU A 228 -1.28 -6.36 -9.35
C LEU A 228 -0.74 -7.71 -8.86
N LYS A 229 -1.62 -8.63 -8.44
CA LYS A 229 -1.24 -9.99 -8.03
C LYS A 229 -0.82 -10.86 -9.22
N GLN A 230 -1.48 -10.72 -10.36
CA GLN A 230 -1.25 -11.57 -11.55
C GLN A 230 -0.13 -11.04 -12.46
N ASN A 231 -0.03 -9.72 -12.62
CA ASN A 231 0.76 -9.10 -13.69
C ASN A 231 1.70 -8.00 -13.17
N LYS A 232 2.39 -8.24 -12.04
CA LYS A 232 3.22 -7.22 -11.40
C LYS A 232 4.28 -6.62 -12.33
N HIS A 233 5.06 -7.48 -13.01
CA HIS A 233 6.08 -7.02 -13.96
C HIS A 233 5.51 -6.25 -15.15
N GLN A 234 4.38 -6.71 -15.72
CA GLN A 234 3.76 -6.00 -16.84
C GLN A 234 3.20 -4.65 -16.39
N ALA A 235 2.64 -4.57 -15.19
CA ALA A 235 2.14 -3.33 -14.61
C ALA A 235 3.26 -2.28 -14.47
N ASP A 236 4.43 -2.69 -13.98
CA ASP A 236 5.60 -1.83 -13.82
C ASP A 236 6.13 -1.31 -15.16
N VAL A 237 6.28 -2.20 -16.16
CA VAL A 237 6.74 -1.81 -17.50
C VAL A 237 5.79 -0.80 -18.16
N GLN A 238 4.48 -1.04 -18.06
CA GLN A 238 3.48 -0.14 -18.63
C GLN A 238 3.50 1.23 -17.93
N ALA A 239 3.66 1.26 -16.60
CA ALA A 239 3.78 2.51 -15.87
C ALA A 239 5.05 3.30 -16.26
N GLN A 240 6.20 2.62 -16.38
CA GLN A 240 7.45 3.25 -16.83
C GLN A 240 7.35 3.80 -18.25
N LEU A 241 6.71 3.07 -19.16
CA LEU A 241 6.47 3.52 -20.52
C LEU A 241 5.62 4.79 -20.54
N VAL A 242 4.51 4.81 -19.79
CA VAL A 242 3.63 5.98 -19.68
C VAL A 242 4.37 7.19 -19.09
N GLN A 243 5.20 7.00 -18.07
CA GLN A 243 6.03 8.06 -17.52
C GLN A 243 7.01 8.61 -18.55
N SER A 244 7.70 7.73 -19.29
CA SER A 244 8.68 8.10 -20.31
C SER A 244 8.02 8.91 -21.45
N LEU A 245 6.85 8.46 -21.91
CA LEU A 245 6.05 9.17 -22.89
C LEU A 245 5.53 10.52 -22.38
N THR A 246 5.16 10.59 -21.10
CA THR A 246 4.70 11.84 -20.47
C THR A 246 5.83 12.86 -20.38
N LYS A 247 7.03 12.42 -19.97
CA LYS A 247 8.24 13.26 -19.94
C LYS A 247 8.65 13.72 -21.34
N PHE A 248 8.58 12.83 -22.33
CA PHE A 248 8.88 13.19 -23.72
C PHE A 248 7.86 14.19 -24.26
N LYS A 249 6.57 14.01 -23.97
CA LYS A 249 5.51 14.96 -24.32
C LYS A 249 5.76 16.33 -23.70
N SER A 250 6.07 16.41 -22.40
CA SER A 250 6.35 17.70 -21.75
C SER A 250 7.56 18.40 -22.35
N PHE A 251 8.64 17.64 -22.62
CA PHE A 251 9.84 18.16 -23.28
C PHE A 251 9.53 18.73 -24.68
N LEU A 252 8.75 18.01 -25.50
CA LEU A 252 8.35 18.50 -26.82
C LEU A 252 7.45 19.75 -26.74
N LEU A 253 6.58 19.83 -25.75
CA LEU A 253 5.75 21.01 -25.53
C LEU A 253 6.58 22.22 -25.12
N GLU A 254 7.60 22.01 -24.29
CA GLU A 254 8.58 23.05 -23.92
C GLU A 254 9.36 23.54 -25.14
N LEU A 255 9.90 22.63 -25.97
CA LEU A 255 10.58 23.00 -27.21
C LEU A 255 9.66 23.76 -28.17
N ARG A 256 8.40 23.32 -28.31
CA ARG A 256 7.40 24.02 -29.12
C ARG A 256 7.16 25.44 -28.60
N ALA A 257 7.03 25.61 -27.28
CA ALA A 257 6.82 26.91 -26.67
C ALA A 257 8.03 27.84 -26.88
N GLY A 258 9.26 27.30 -26.76
CA GLY A 258 10.50 28.07 -26.96
C GLY A 258 10.78 28.45 -28.42
N LEU A 259 10.25 27.72 -29.40
CA LEU A 259 10.36 28.06 -30.83
C LEU A 259 9.22 28.96 -31.33
N GLY A 260 8.16 29.11 -30.54
CA GLY A 260 6.97 29.91 -30.86
C GLY A 260 6.99 31.33 -30.30
N SER A 261 8.07 31.75 -29.64
CA SER A 261 8.36 33.13 -29.20
C SER A 261 9.35 33.79 -30.16
#